data_AF-A0A6A8LMK0-F1
#
_entry.id   AF-A0A6A8LMK0-F1
#
_cell.length_a   1.000
_cell.length_b   1.000
_cell.length_c   1.000
_cell.angle_alpha   90.00
_cell.angle_beta   90.00
_cell.angle_gamma   90.00
#
_symmetry.space_group_name_H-M   'P 1'
#
loop_
_entity.id
_entity.type
_entity.pdbx_description
1 polymer ?
#
loop_
_entity_poly.entity_id
_entity_poly.type
_entity_poly.pdbx_seq_one_letter_code
_entity_poly.pdbx_strand_id
1 'polypeptide(L)'
;MKKFGIIISLCLSAALMASCGKLGGNSNTTTATTESSKSGYQTTGENNSSDYQGIIEDGEYKTSKSRGVGISQNSDNLLNLKSFEAGLTTISKDHF
;
A
#
# COMPACT_ATOMS: atom_id res chain seq x y z
N MET A 1 -15.36 -28.60 36.19
CA MET A 1 -15.81 -27.40 35.46
C MET A 1 -14.69 -26.51 34.90
N LYS A 2 -13.45 -26.52 35.45
CA LYS A 2 -12.33 -25.66 34.94
C LYS A 2 -11.73 -26.07 33.59
N LYS A 3 -11.96 -27.31 33.12
CA LYS A 3 -11.40 -27.84 31.85
C LYS A 3 -12.29 -27.54 30.63
N PHE A 4 -13.60 -27.36 30.85
CA PHE A 4 -14.57 -27.03 29.81
C PHE A 4 -14.52 -25.55 29.43
N GLY A 5 -14.16 -24.66 30.36
CA GLY A 5 -13.99 -23.23 30.07
C GLY A 5 -12.83 -22.92 29.12
N ILE A 6 -11.77 -23.73 29.14
CA ILE A 6 -10.59 -23.55 28.28
C ILE A 6 -10.90 -23.92 26.82
N ILE A 7 -11.74 -24.95 26.59
CA ILE A 7 -12.11 -25.39 25.23
C ILE A 7 -13.08 -24.39 24.58
N ILE A 8 -14.00 -23.81 25.35
CA ILE A 8 -14.91 -22.77 24.86
C ILE A 8 -14.20 -21.45 24.55
N SER A 9 -13.15 -21.11 25.31
CA SER A 9 -12.35 -19.91 25.06
C SER A 9 -11.46 -20.00 23.81
N LEU A 10 -11.10 -21.21 23.37
CA LEU A 10 -10.25 -21.40 22.17
C LEU A 10 -11.07 -21.35 20.87
N CYS A 11 -12.29 -21.86 20.87
CA CYS A 11 -13.19 -21.80 19.71
C CYS A 11 -13.73 -20.39 19.43
N LEU A 12 -13.88 -19.55 20.45
CA LEU A 12 -14.39 -18.17 20.28
C LEU A 12 -13.36 -17.26 19.57
N SER A 13 -12.06 -17.50 19.79
CA SER A 13 -10.97 -16.76 19.14
C SER A 13 -10.81 -17.09 17.65
N ALA A 14 -11.16 -18.32 17.24
CA ALA A 14 -11.12 -18.74 15.85
C ALA A 14 -12.31 -18.18 15.03
N ALA A 15 -13.46 -17.95 15.67
CA ALA A 15 -14.65 -17.39 15.03
C ALA A 15 -14.51 -15.88 14.73
N LEU A 16 -13.70 -15.15 15.50
CA LEU A 16 -13.49 -13.70 15.30
C LEU A 16 -12.63 -13.37 14.07
N MET A 17 -11.86 -14.34 13.53
CA MET A 17 -11.12 -14.17 12.27
C MET A 17 -11.93 -14.49 11.02
N ALA A 18 -13.12 -15.11 11.15
CA ALA A 18 -14.00 -15.39 10.02
C ALA A 18 -14.88 -14.18 9.61
N SER A 19 -14.90 -13.11 10.40
CA SER A 19 -15.74 -11.92 10.14
C SER A 19 -15.13 -10.91 9.16
N CYS A 20 -13.88 -11.08 8.73
CA CYS A 20 -13.32 -10.24 7.66
C CYS A 20 -13.67 -10.75 6.24
N GLY A 21 -14.47 -11.82 6.13
CA GLY A 21 -14.69 -12.54 4.87
C GLY A 21 -16.01 -12.28 4.12
N LYS A 22 -16.96 -11.47 4.65
CA LYS A 22 -18.23 -11.21 3.95
C LYS A 22 -18.95 -9.97 4.44
N LEU A 23 -18.49 -8.79 4.01
CA LEU A 23 -19.32 -7.58 4.05
C LEU A 23 -20.08 -7.48 2.72
N GLY A 24 -21.26 -8.12 2.68
CA GLY A 24 -22.22 -7.94 1.60
C GLY A 24 -23.31 -6.96 2.03
N GLY A 25 -23.50 -5.90 1.24
CA GLY A 25 -24.80 -5.22 1.13
C GLY A 25 -24.82 -3.76 1.56
N ASN A 26 -24.66 -2.88 0.56
CA ASN A 26 -25.21 -1.52 0.47
C ASN A 26 -24.37 -0.35 1.02
N SER A 27 -23.33 0.00 0.26
CA SER A 27 -22.93 1.40 0.11
C SER A 27 -22.45 1.59 -1.33
N ASN A 28 -22.96 2.62 -2.01
CA ASN A 28 -22.41 3.12 -3.26
C ASN A 28 -20.95 3.53 -3.02
N THR A 29 -20.04 2.59 -3.15
CA THR A 29 -18.62 2.82 -3.17
C THR A 29 -18.09 1.96 -4.30
N THR A 30 -17.67 2.65 -5.35
CA THR A 30 -16.89 2.12 -6.46
C THR A 30 -15.94 1.06 -5.94
N THR A 31 -16.30 -0.20 -6.17
CA THR A 31 -15.39 -1.31 -5.94
C THR A 31 -14.24 -1.07 -6.90
N ALA A 32 -13.09 -0.64 -6.37
CA ALA A 32 -11.83 -0.84 -7.06
C ALA A 32 -11.67 -2.36 -7.13
N THR A 33 -12.20 -2.94 -8.19
CA THR A 33 -11.90 -4.30 -8.58
C THR A 33 -10.42 -4.31 -8.88
N THR A 34 -9.58 -4.61 -7.89
CA THR A 34 -8.22 -5.05 -8.17
C THR A 34 -8.36 -6.44 -8.79
N GLU A 35 -8.66 -6.46 -10.09
CA GLU A 35 -8.43 -7.64 -10.89
C GLU A 35 -6.96 -7.99 -10.72
N SER A 36 -6.71 -9.10 -10.06
CA SER A 36 -5.42 -9.77 -10.06
C SER A 36 -5.18 -10.31 -11.47
N SER A 37 -4.91 -9.41 -12.40
CA SER A 37 -4.51 -9.75 -13.76
C SER A 37 -3.12 -10.37 -13.68
N LYS A 38 -3.09 -11.68 -13.89
CA LYS A 38 -1.91 -12.45 -14.28
C LYS A 38 -1.13 -11.65 -15.35
N SER A 39 0.12 -11.28 -15.01
CA SER A 39 1.09 -10.46 -15.78
C SER A 39 0.64 -9.03 -16.13
N GLY A 40 1.10 -8.04 -15.35
CA GLY A 40 0.91 -6.63 -15.67
C GLY A 40 1.64 -5.73 -14.69
N TYR A 41 0.95 -5.29 -13.65
CA TYR A 41 1.48 -4.58 -12.48
C TYR A 41 0.32 -4.40 -11.48
N GLN A 42 0.63 -4.00 -10.25
CA GLN A 42 -0.33 -3.63 -9.21
C GLN A 42 -0.01 -2.23 -8.71
N THR A 43 -1.02 -1.44 -8.36
CA THR A 43 -0.82 -0.13 -7.75
C THR A 43 -0.68 -0.22 -6.22
N THR A 44 0.06 0.70 -5.61
CA THR A 44 0.13 0.83 -4.14
C THR A 44 -0.79 1.94 -3.66
N GLY A 45 -1.59 1.67 -2.62
CA GLY A 45 -2.51 2.65 -2.05
C GLY A 45 -3.76 2.89 -2.92
N GLU A 46 -4.66 3.72 -2.39
CA GLU A 46 -5.94 4.04 -3.01
C GLU A 46 -5.85 5.31 -3.85
N ASN A 47 -6.69 5.40 -4.89
CA ASN A 47 -6.79 6.60 -5.71
C ASN A 47 -7.38 7.75 -4.87
N ASN A 48 -6.63 8.84 -4.73
CA ASN A 48 -7.03 10.01 -3.96
C ASN A 48 -6.39 11.28 -4.54
N SER A 49 -6.78 12.45 -4.04
CA SER A 49 -6.30 13.74 -4.53
C SER A 49 -5.01 14.22 -3.87
N SER A 50 -4.46 13.49 -2.90
CA SER A 50 -3.25 13.92 -2.18
C SER A 50 -1.98 13.29 -2.73
N ASP A 51 -1.98 12.01 -3.07
CA ASP A 51 -0.77 11.24 -3.33
C ASP A 51 -0.87 10.34 -4.57
N TYR A 52 0.26 10.15 -5.24
CA TYR A 52 0.36 9.23 -6.36
C TYR A 52 0.36 7.78 -5.90
N GLN A 53 -0.31 6.94 -6.68
CA GLN A 53 -0.22 5.50 -6.54
C GLN A 53 1.13 5.01 -7.10
N GLY A 54 1.84 4.21 -6.32
CA GLY A 54 3.08 3.55 -6.74
C GLY A 54 2.79 2.28 -7.54
N ILE A 55 3.84 1.67 -8.11
CA ILE A 55 3.73 0.48 -8.96
C ILE A 55 4.53 -0.68 -8.35
N ILE A 56 3.87 -1.81 -8.20
CA ILE A 56 4.44 -3.13 -7.90
C ILE A 56 4.41 -3.94 -9.20
N GLU A 57 5.53 -4.51 -9.59
CA GLU A 57 5.67 -5.37 -10.76
C GLU A 57 6.29 -6.69 -10.30
N ASP A 58 5.73 -7.82 -10.73
CA ASP A 58 6.17 -9.17 -10.32
C ASP A 58 6.27 -9.39 -8.80
N GLY A 59 5.43 -8.69 -8.02
CA GLY A 59 5.39 -8.80 -6.56
C GLY A 59 6.41 -7.93 -5.81
N GLU A 60 7.23 -7.15 -6.52
CA GLU A 60 8.19 -6.22 -5.92
C GLU A 60 7.89 -4.76 -6.31
N TYR A 61 8.18 -3.81 -5.42
CA TYR A 61 8.06 -2.39 -5.74
C TYR A 61 9.03 -2.02 -6.87
N LYS A 62 8.52 -1.37 -7.92
CA LYS A 62 9.32 -0.98 -9.08
C LYS A 62 10.22 0.21 -8.72
N THR A 63 11.43 -0.11 -8.27
CA THR A 63 12.44 0.91 -7.91
C THR A 63 13.00 1.64 -9.13
N SER A 64 13.49 2.87 -8.92
CA SER A 64 14.19 3.63 -9.96
C SER A 64 15.40 2.86 -10.49
N LYS A 65 15.61 2.89 -11.81
CA LYS A 65 16.82 2.31 -12.45
C LYS A 65 18.11 2.97 -11.99
N SER A 66 18.05 4.20 -11.48
CA SER A 66 19.18 4.96 -10.95
C SER A 66 19.16 5.07 -9.42
N ARG A 67 18.47 4.16 -8.72
CA ARG A 67 18.38 4.17 -7.24
C ARG A 67 19.77 4.29 -6.61
N GLY A 68 19.95 5.28 -5.73
CA GLY A 68 21.20 5.54 -5.03
C GLY A 68 22.07 6.64 -5.65
N VAL A 69 21.86 7.03 -6.92
CA VAL A 69 22.66 8.10 -7.55
C VAL A 69 22.50 9.46 -6.85
N GLY A 70 21.29 9.76 -6.36
CA GLY A 70 21.03 11.01 -5.64
C GLY A 70 21.80 11.12 -4.33
N ILE A 71 22.09 9.98 -3.69
CA ILE A 71 22.83 9.92 -2.42
C ILE A 71 24.30 10.25 -2.65
N SER A 72 24.91 9.70 -3.71
CA SER A 72 26.31 10.01 -4.04
C SER A 72 26.49 11.43 -4.55
N GLN A 73 25.52 11.97 -5.31
CA GLN A 73 25.58 13.35 -5.81
C GLN A 73 25.33 14.41 -4.74
N ASN A 74 24.58 14.08 -3.68
CA ASN A 74 24.29 14.99 -2.58
C ASN A 74 24.95 14.54 -1.27
N SER A 75 26.12 13.89 -1.37
CA SER A 75 26.84 13.34 -0.23
C SER A 75 27.15 14.38 0.84
N ASP A 76 27.39 15.63 0.41
CA ASP A 76 27.74 16.74 1.29
C ASP A 76 26.53 17.29 2.06
N ASN A 77 25.33 17.20 1.47
CA ASN A 77 24.09 17.62 2.10
C ASN A 77 22.86 16.89 1.56
N LEU A 78 22.42 15.87 2.28
CA LEU A 78 21.25 15.06 1.93
C LEU A 78 19.91 15.84 1.99
N LEU A 79 19.86 17.02 2.61
CA LEU A 79 18.67 17.86 2.58
C LEU A 79 18.38 18.36 1.17
N ASN A 80 19.41 18.61 0.35
CA ASN A 80 19.25 18.99 -1.05
C ASN A 80 18.48 17.93 -1.82
N LEU A 81 18.84 16.65 -1.62
CA LEU A 81 18.13 15.52 -2.25
C LEU A 81 16.67 15.47 -1.80
N LYS A 82 16.40 15.61 -0.50
CA LYS A 82 15.03 15.59 0.03
C LYS A 82 14.18 16.74 -0.54
N SER A 83 14.70 17.96 -0.55
CA SER A 83 13.99 19.11 -1.10
C SER A 83 13.79 18.98 -2.62
N PHE A 84 14.75 18.40 -3.33
CA PHE A 84 14.65 18.16 -4.75
C PHE A 84 13.55 17.14 -5.08
N GLU A 85 13.54 15.97 -4.43
CA GLU A 85 12.54 14.93 -4.66
C GLU A 85 11.13 15.40 -4.25
N ALA A 86 11.00 16.09 -3.12
CA ALA A 86 9.71 16.63 -2.66
C ALA A 86 9.20 17.77 -3.55
N GLY A 87 10.07 18.69 -3.95
CA GLY A 87 9.73 19.80 -4.83
C GLY A 87 9.31 19.32 -6.22
N LEU A 88 10.06 18.38 -6.80
CA LEU A 88 9.72 17.79 -8.09
C LEU A 88 8.38 17.05 -8.04
N THR A 89 8.13 16.31 -6.96
CA THR A 89 6.83 15.63 -6.77
C THR A 89 5.68 16.64 -6.67
N THR A 90 5.89 17.77 -6.00
CA THR A 90 4.89 18.83 -5.88
C THR A 90 4.57 19.45 -7.24
N ILE A 91 5.61 19.79 -8.02
CA ILE A 91 5.45 20.31 -9.38
C ILE A 91 4.70 19.30 -10.26
N SER A 92 5.00 18.00 -10.13
CA SER A 92 4.27 16.97 -10.86
C SER A 92 2.78 16.97 -10.51
N LYS A 93 2.41 17.10 -9.23
CA LYS A 93 1.00 17.14 -8.78
C LYS A 93 0.20 18.30 -9.39
N ASP A 94 0.87 19.40 -9.75
CA ASP A 94 0.23 20.55 -10.40
C ASP A 94 -0.05 20.29 -11.90
N HIS A 95 0.63 19.32 -12.51
CA HIS A 95 0.58 19.07 -13.95
C HIS A 95 0.02 17.69 -14.35
N PHE A 96 0.05 16.69 -13.47
CA PHE A 96 -0.33 15.29 -13.72
C PHE A 96 -1.14 14.70 -12.56
#